data_AF-A0A8J2KRI4-F1
#
_entry.id   AF-A0A8J2KRI4-F1
#
_cell.length_a   1.000
_cell.length_b   1.000
_cell.length_c   1.000
_cell.angle_alpha   90.00
_cell.angle_beta   90.00
_cell.angle_gamma   90.00
#
_symmetry.space_group_name_H-M   'P 1'
#
loop_
_entity.id
_entity.type
_entity.pdbx_description
1 polymer ?
#
loop_
_entity_poly.entity_id
_entity_poly.type
_entity_poly.pdbx_seq_one_letter_code
_entity_poly.pdbx_strand_id
1 'polypeptide(L)'
;NDEIIAISGVDIVDQMTAEYRCGQKTDRWPNVIAIELFDFVCIHSYIMLCLKLPDWMKNSKSRRRLWNEQLAEEMVIPQILARSWQGLQSTVTAEMKLFGAKPPEKL
;
A
#
# COMPACT_ATOMS: atom_id res chain seq x y z
N ASN A 1 16.19 -35.00 6.40
CA ASN A 1 16.76 -33.70 5.97
C ASN A 1 15.73 -32.67 5.54
N ASP A 2 14.47 -33.04 5.33
CA ASP A 2 13.40 -32.08 4.97
C ASP A 2 12.79 -31.34 6.19
N GLU A 3 13.01 -31.85 7.42
CA GLU A 3 12.55 -31.23 8.67
C GLU A 3 13.24 -29.90 9.01
N ILE A 4 14.50 -29.69 8.59
CA ILE A 4 15.24 -28.45 8.87
C ILE A 4 14.80 -27.32 7.92
N ILE A 5 14.23 -27.67 6.75
CA ILE A 5 13.75 -26.70 5.75
C ILE A 5 12.33 -26.19 6.11
N ALA A 6 11.58 -26.93 6.95
CA ALA A 6 10.24 -26.57 7.38
C ALA A 6 10.20 -25.53 8.52
N ILE A 7 11.32 -25.31 9.22
CA ILE A 7 11.52 -24.22 10.19
C ILE A 7 11.96 -22.99 9.39
N SER A 8 11.15 -22.00 9.04
CA SER A 8 9.81 -21.65 9.49
C SER A 8 9.20 -20.65 8.49
N GLY A 9 8.31 -21.12 7.62
CA GLY A 9 7.61 -20.22 6.69
C GLY A 9 6.86 -19.09 7.41
N VAL A 10 6.37 -19.38 8.62
CA VAL A 10 5.73 -18.40 9.50
C VAL A 10 6.73 -17.34 9.98
N ASP A 11 7.91 -17.72 10.50
CA ASP A 11 8.86 -16.71 11.02
C ASP A 11 9.48 -15.88 9.89
N ILE A 12 9.63 -16.43 8.69
CA ILE A 12 10.06 -15.65 7.51
C ILE A 12 9.01 -14.59 7.19
N VAL A 13 7.72 -14.95 7.21
CA VAL A 13 6.63 -13.99 6.99
C VAL A 13 6.55 -12.98 8.13
N ASP A 14 6.73 -13.40 9.38
CA ASP A 14 6.77 -12.50 10.54
C ASP A 14 7.93 -11.49 10.42
N GLN A 15 9.13 -11.96 10.10
CA GLN A 15 10.30 -11.12 9.85
C GLN A 15 10.04 -10.13 8.70
N MET A 16 9.45 -10.60 7.60
CA MET A 16 9.08 -9.72 6.51
C MET A 16 8.08 -8.67 6.99
N THR A 17 7.03 -9.07 7.72
CA THR A 17 5.99 -8.16 8.21
C THR A 17 6.57 -7.10 9.15
N ALA A 18 7.51 -7.49 10.01
CA ALA A 18 8.19 -6.58 10.92
C ALA A 18 8.99 -5.47 10.21
N GLU A 19 9.56 -5.74 9.03
CA GLU A 19 10.40 -4.78 8.28
C GLU A 19 9.63 -3.54 7.79
N TYR A 20 8.36 -3.69 7.43
CA TYR A 20 7.50 -2.60 6.93
C TYR A 20 6.20 -2.49 7.74
N ARG A 21 6.27 -2.78 9.04
CA ARG A 21 5.09 -2.77 9.93
C ARG A 21 4.45 -1.39 9.98
N CYS A 22 3.15 -1.30 9.70
CA CYS A 22 2.36 -0.06 9.79
C CYS A 22 1.71 0.13 11.17
N GLY A 23 1.82 -0.87 12.06
CA GLY A 23 1.28 -0.87 13.41
C GLY A 23 1.76 0.31 14.27
N GLN A 24 0.83 0.97 14.94
CA GLN A 24 1.11 2.00 15.94
C GLN A 24 0.71 1.51 17.34
N LYS A 25 1.34 2.09 18.38
CA LYS A 25 0.91 1.83 19.76
C LYS A 25 -0.52 2.32 19.93
N THR A 26 -1.43 1.40 20.25
CA THR A 26 -2.85 1.69 20.45
C THR A 26 -3.43 0.74 21.50
N ASP A 27 -4.35 1.26 22.32
CA ASP A 27 -5.06 0.45 23.32
C ASP A 27 -6.30 -0.26 22.72
N ARG A 28 -6.56 -0.04 21.42
CA ARG A 28 -7.70 -0.61 20.71
C ARG A 28 -7.29 -1.88 19.98
N TRP A 29 -7.44 -3.03 20.63
CA TRP A 29 -7.07 -4.34 20.06
C TRP A 29 -7.62 -4.61 18.64
N PRO A 30 -8.84 -4.18 18.23
CA PRO A 30 -9.31 -4.45 16.86
C PRO A 30 -8.50 -3.71 15.80
N ASN A 31 -7.99 -2.53 16.14
CA ASN A 31 -7.16 -1.74 15.23
C ASN A 31 -5.80 -2.42 14.98
N VAL A 32 -5.23 -3.03 16.03
CA VAL A 32 -3.99 -3.81 15.90
C VAL A 32 -4.16 -4.92 14.87
N ILE A 33 -5.24 -5.72 14.99
CA ILE A 33 -5.51 -6.81 14.05
C ILE A 33 -5.74 -6.30 12.63
N ALA A 34 -6.48 -5.20 12.46
CA ALA A 34 -6.75 -4.63 11.14
C ALA A 34 -5.46 -4.18 10.43
N ILE A 35 -4.55 -3.53 11.15
CA ILE A 35 -3.27 -3.07 10.60
C ILE A 35 -2.33 -4.25 10.33
N GLU A 36 -2.26 -5.22 11.23
CA GLU A 36 -1.43 -6.42 11.03
C GLU A 36 -1.92 -7.26 9.83
N LEU A 37 -3.23 -7.35 9.64
CA LEU A 37 -3.81 -7.96 8.45
C LEU A 37 -3.43 -7.18 7.18
N PHE A 38 -3.46 -5.85 7.23
CA PHE A 38 -3.05 -5.01 6.12
C PHE A 38 -1.58 -5.23 5.75
N ASP A 39 -0.68 -5.29 6.73
CA ASP A 39 0.75 -5.57 6.51
C ASP A 39 0.96 -6.95 5.85
N PHE A 40 0.18 -7.96 6.25
CA PHE A 40 0.20 -9.29 5.63
C PHE A 40 -0.27 -9.27 4.17
N VAL A 41 -1.35 -8.53 3.86
CA VAL A 41 -1.87 -8.39 2.49
C VAL A 41 -0.86 -7.70 1.57
N CYS A 42 -0.13 -6.69 2.07
CA CYS A 42 0.94 -6.03 1.33
C CYS A 42 2.04 -7.02 0.91
N ILE A 43 2.46 -7.92 1.82
CA ILE A 43 3.42 -9.00 1.48
C ILE A 43 2.83 -9.95 0.46
N HIS A 44 1.59 -10.39 0.66
CA HIS A 44 0.97 -11.35 -0.23
C HIS A 44 0.81 -10.82 -1.65
N SER A 45 0.40 -9.56 -1.79
CA SER A 45 0.29 -8.90 -3.10
C SER A 45 1.66 -8.77 -3.80
N TYR A 46 2.73 -8.49 -3.04
CA TYR A 46 4.10 -8.47 -3.56
C TYR A 46 4.56 -9.84 -4.06
N ILE A 47 4.28 -10.90 -3.31
CA ILE A 47 4.58 -12.28 -3.72
C ILE A 47 3.83 -12.61 -5.01
N MET A 48 2.53 -12.28 -5.08
CA MET A 48 1.71 -12.47 -6.27
C MET A 48 2.25 -11.70 -7.49
N LEU A 49 2.72 -10.47 -7.30
CA LEU A 49 3.41 -9.72 -8.35
C LEU A 49 4.68 -10.44 -8.82
N CYS A 50 5.53 -10.87 -7.88
CA CYS A 50 6.78 -11.57 -8.21
C CYS A 50 6.53 -12.88 -8.96
N LEU A 51 5.44 -13.58 -8.65
CA LEU A 51 5.03 -14.80 -9.34
C LEU A 51 4.53 -14.53 -10.77
N LYS A 52 3.77 -13.44 -10.97
CA LYS A 52 3.20 -13.11 -12.29
C LYS A 52 4.18 -12.37 -13.21
N LEU A 53 5.03 -11.52 -12.64
CA LEU A 53 5.92 -10.60 -13.35
C LEU A 53 7.32 -10.63 -12.71
N PRO A 54 8.10 -11.70 -12.93
CA PRO A 54 9.40 -11.89 -12.27
C PRO A 54 10.44 -10.84 -12.65
N ASP A 55 10.34 -10.27 -13.85
CA ASP A 55 11.24 -9.22 -14.36
C ASP A 55 10.83 -7.81 -13.91
N TRP A 56 9.71 -7.66 -13.19
CA TRP A 56 9.29 -6.36 -12.67
C TRP A 56 10.39 -5.78 -11.76
N MET A 57 10.89 -4.61 -12.15
CA MET A 57 11.98 -3.88 -11.49
C MET A 57 13.21 -4.73 -11.16
N LYS A 58 13.59 -5.65 -12.05
CA LYS A 58 14.72 -6.60 -11.88
C LYS A 58 16.05 -5.97 -11.45
N ASN A 59 16.30 -4.72 -11.85
CA ASN A 59 17.54 -3.99 -11.54
C ASN A 59 17.48 -3.23 -10.20
N SER A 60 16.33 -3.21 -9.52
CA SER A 60 16.18 -2.53 -8.23
C SER A 60 16.68 -3.41 -7.09
N LYS A 61 17.49 -2.83 -6.21
CA LYS A 61 17.93 -3.46 -4.96
C LYS A 61 16.82 -3.54 -3.90
N SER A 62 15.70 -2.83 -4.10
CA SER A 62 14.63 -2.67 -3.11
C SER A 62 13.24 -2.82 -3.72
N ARG A 63 13.02 -3.89 -4.50
CA ARG A 63 11.74 -4.18 -5.18
C ARG A 63 10.53 -4.15 -4.24
N ARG A 64 10.67 -4.71 -3.04
CA ARG A 64 9.60 -4.73 -2.04
C ARG A 64 9.18 -3.32 -1.60
N ARG A 65 10.15 -2.44 -1.35
CA ARG A 65 9.88 -1.05 -0.99
C ARG A 65 9.15 -0.31 -2.10
N LEU A 66 9.64 -0.46 -3.35
CA LEU A 66 9.02 0.18 -4.52
C LEU A 66 7.59 -0.30 -4.73
N TRP A 67 7.32 -1.59 -4.47
CA TRP A 67 5.96 -2.12 -4.54
C TRP A 67 5.06 -1.47 -3.49
N ASN A 68 5.52 -1.37 -2.24
CA ASN A 68 4.75 -0.72 -1.17
C ASN A 68 4.51 0.76 -1.46
N GLU A 69 5.49 1.48 -2.01
CA GLU A 69 5.34 2.89 -2.42
C GLU A 69 4.29 3.04 -3.51
N GLN A 70 4.36 2.23 -4.57
CA GLN A 70 3.36 2.25 -5.65
C GLN A 70 1.96 1.85 -5.14
N LEU A 71 1.87 0.82 -4.32
CA LEU A 71 0.61 0.37 -3.73
C LEU A 71 -0.01 1.48 -2.87
N ALA A 72 0.79 2.13 -2.01
CA ALA A 72 0.32 3.22 -1.18
C ALA A 72 -0.13 4.42 -2.01
N GLU A 73 0.62 4.77 -3.07
CA GLU A 73 0.28 5.85 -3.99
C GLU A 73 -1.07 5.60 -4.69
N GLU A 74 -1.25 4.41 -5.28
CA GLU A 74 -2.50 4.02 -5.95
C GLU A 74 -3.71 4.02 -5.00
N MET A 75 -3.50 3.67 -3.73
CA MET A 75 -4.56 3.70 -2.71
C MET A 75 -4.91 5.13 -2.27
N VAL A 76 -3.91 6.00 -2.14
CA VAL A 76 -4.07 7.32 -1.51
C VAL A 76 -4.42 8.41 -2.53
N ILE A 77 -3.91 8.36 -3.77
CA ILE A 77 -4.20 9.37 -4.81
C ILE A 77 -5.71 9.59 -5.01
N PRO A 78 -6.55 8.56 -5.15
CA PRO A 78 -8.00 8.76 -5.31
C PRO A 78 -8.63 9.49 -4.13
N GLN A 79 -8.13 9.25 -2.91
CA GLN A 79 -8.61 9.90 -1.69
C GLN A 79 -8.14 11.35 -1.58
N ILE A 80 -6.88 11.64 -1.95
CA ILE A 80 -6.36 13.00 -2.03
C ILE A 80 -7.18 13.81 -3.04
N LEU A 81 -7.41 13.26 -4.22
CA LEU A 81 -8.24 13.89 -5.25
C LEU A 81 -9.67 14.12 -4.74
N ALA A 82 -10.30 13.13 -4.11
CA ALA A 82 -11.63 13.31 -3.52
C ALA A 82 -11.68 14.45 -2.50
N ARG A 83 -10.65 14.62 -1.67
CA ARG A 83 -10.54 15.70 -0.67
C ARG A 83 -10.24 17.07 -1.28
N SER A 84 -9.49 17.12 -2.37
CA SER A 84 -9.21 18.39 -3.05
C SER A 84 -10.47 18.99 -3.67
N TRP A 85 -11.43 18.15 -4.11
CA TRP A 85 -12.75 18.59 -4.55
C TRP A 85 -13.64 19.16 -3.42
N GLN A 86 -13.41 18.78 -2.16
CA GLN A 86 -14.25 19.22 -1.04
C GLN A 86 -14.04 20.72 -0.76
N GLY A 87 -15.08 21.55 -0.78
CA GLY A 87 -14.96 22.99 -0.50
C GLY A 87 -14.69 23.89 -1.71
N LEU A 88 -14.55 23.32 -2.92
CA LEU A 88 -14.73 24.09 -4.15
C LEU A 88 -16.22 24.39 -4.36
N GLN A 89 -16.51 25.56 -4.94
CA GLN A 89 -17.87 25.87 -5.36
C GLN A 89 -18.33 24.87 -6.43
N SER A 90 -19.62 24.54 -6.42
CA SER A 90 -20.22 23.57 -7.35
C SER A 90 -20.04 23.99 -8.81
N THR A 91 -20.17 25.28 -9.11
CA THR A 91 -19.94 25.85 -10.44
C THR A 91 -18.51 25.62 -10.93
N VAL A 92 -17.52 25.99 -10.10
CA VAL A 92 -16.10 25.78 -10.40
C VAL A 92 -15.80 24.30 -10.61
N THR A 93 -16.35 23.43 -9.76
CA THR A 93 -16.20 21.98 -9.88
C THR A 93 -16.78 21.45 -11.20
N ALA A 94 -17.96 21.93 -11.60
CA ALA A 94 -18.63 21.51 -12.83
C ALA A 94 -17.84 21.94 -14.08
N GLU A 95 -17.36 23.19 -14.09
CA GLU A 95 -16.50 23.71 -15.16
C GLU A 95 -15.18 22.95 -15.24
N MET A 96 -14.50 22.74 -14.11
CA MET A 96 -13.25 21.97 -14.09
C MET A 96 -13.44 20.55 -14.63
N LYS A 97 -14.54 19.87 -14.28
CA LYS A 97 -14.88 18.56 -14.83
C LYS A 97 -15.16 18.61 -16.34
N LEU A 98 -15.84 19.64 -16.81
CA LEU A 98 -16.13 19.85 -18.24
C LEU A 98 -14.83 20.01 -19.05
N PHE A 99 -13.86 20.76 -18.53
CA PHE A 99 -12.58 21.00 -19.18
C PHE A 99 -11.51 19.93 -18.88
N GLY A 100 -11.86 18.88 -18.12
CA GLY A 100 -10.90 17.85 -17.69
C GLY A 100 -9.77 18.37 -16.79
N ALA A 101 -9.97 19.53 -16.15
CA ALA A 101 -9.01 20.15 -15.25
C ALA A 101 -9.01 19.44 -13.89
N LYS A 102 -7.82 19.24 -13.33
CA LYS A 102 -7.65 18.67 -11.99
C LYS A 102 -7.80 19.77 -10.92
N PRO A 103 -8.42 19.45 -9.77
CA PRO A 103 -8.52 20.37 -8.64
C PRO A 103 -7.11 20.69 -8.11
N PRO A 104 -6.88 21.87 -7.52
CA PRO A 104 -5.61 22.20 -6.92
C PRO A 104 -5.27 21.18 -5.82
N GLU A 105 -4.02 20.71 -5.80
CA GLU A 105 -3.55 19.84 -4.73
C GLU A 105 -3.61 20.61 -3.41
N LYS A 106 -4.34 20.07 -2.44
CA LYS A 106 -4.30 20.57 -1.07
C LYS A 106 -3.12 19.89 -0.39
N LEU A 107 -2.03 20.64 -0.19
CA LEU A 107 -0.92 20.25 0.69
C LEU A 107 -1.41 20.10 2.14
#